data_AF-A0A4U6CZR8-F1
#
_entry.id   AF-A0A4U6CZR8-F1
#
_cell.length_a   1.000
_cell.length_b   1.000
_cell.length_c   1.000
_cell.angle_alpha   90.00
_cell.angle_beta   90.00
_cell.angle_gamma   90.00
#
_symmetry.space_group_name_H-M   'P 1'
#
loop_
_entity.id
_entity.type
_entity.pdbx_description
1 polymer ?
#
loop_
_entity_poly.entity_id
_entity_poly.type
_entity_poly.pdbx_seq_one_letter_code
_entity_poly.pdbx_strand_id
1 'polypeptide(L)'
;MKTRQLKIFLQELSDLNNSFTHYFFVWTQFSLDHVKAVADNNDKLTSHIFKENSFSKKHNIELSKLSDEHTKTNETLLNGIFTLIYSSFENYLTEVYAVAKKIDNSIPELNEGKFENDDILVLKVLNRLKINQEKLEEKHLLTLNYIRFKRNRLIHKSSSNISRSLREVINKSGIELNTFWNNILPKKLQGIDFHENENANQITYNILIDTLNIFRGISSYLDNIILKSFNQPEFLAKEVFIEFKNINGFKNFSLTDERNKRKFLGFCKAEYGFEATEYDFQKMV
;
A
#
# COMPACT_ATOMS: atom_id res chain seq x y z
N MET A 1 -1.79 -15.57 -12.07
CA MET A 1 -2.66 -15.72 -10.89
C MET A 1 -2.41 -14.57 -9.92
N LYS A 2 -3.46 -14.04 -9.29
CA LYS A 2 -3.39 -12.99 -8.27
C LYS A 2 -4.39 -13.29 -7.16
N THR A 3 -4.11 -12.89 -5.93
CA THR A 3 -5.11 -12.97 -4.86
C THR A 3 -6.13 -11.83 -4.99
N ARG A 4 -7.33 -12.04 -4.43
CA ARG A 4 -8.33 -10.96 -4.30
C ARG A 4 -7.81 -9.88 -3.34
N GLN A 5 -7.07 -10.27 -2.32
CA GLN A 5 -6.49 -9.37 -1.32
C GLN A 5 -5.54 -8.38 -1.97
N LEU A 6 -4.73 -8.80 -2.96
CA LEU A 6 -3.94 -7.89 -3.77
C LEU A 6 -4.81 -6.88 -4.52
N LYS A 7 -5.91 -7.33 -5.14
CA LYS A 7 -6.85 -6.42 -5.85
C LYS A 7 -7.44 -5.36 -4.91
N ILE A 8 -7.86 -5.76 -3.72
CA ILE A 8 -8.40 -4.86 -2.69
C ILE A 8 -7.32 -3.84 -2.28
N PHE A 9 -6.11 -4.30 -1.97
CA PHE A 9 -5.00 -3.43 -1.61
C PHE A 9 -4.66 -2.41 -2.71
N LEU A 10 -4.59 -2.85 -3.97
CA LEU A 10 -4.32 -1.95 -5.10
C LEU A 10 -5.43 -0.90 -5.29
N GLN A 11 -6.69 -1.27 -4.99
CA GLN A 11 -7.80 -0.32 -4.97
C GLN A 11 -7.63 0.70 -3.84
N GLU A 12 -7.32 0.26 -2.62
CA GLU A 12 -7.04 1.16 -1.49
C GLU A 12 -5.90 2.14 -1.81
N LEU A 13 -4.81 1.67 -2.43
CA LEU A 13 -3.73 2.55 -2.88
C LEU A 13 -4.19 3.56 -3.95
N SER A 14 -5.12 3.17 -4.82
CA SER A 14 -5.72 4.07 -5.81
C SER A 14 -6.62 5.12 -5.14
N ASP A 15 -7.41 4.73 -4.15
CA ASP A 15 -8.31 5.62 -3.43
C ASP A 15 -7.53 6.63 -2.57
N LEU A 16 -6.44 6.18 -1.93
CA LEU A 16 -5.49 7.06 -1.25
C LEU A 16 -4.88 8.06 -2.25
N ASN A 17 -4.43 7.58 -3.42
CA ASN A 17 -3.90 8.44 -4.48
C ASN A 17 -4.91 9.51 -4.93
N ASN A 18 -6.16 9.11 -5.16
CA ASN A 18 -7.21 10.04 -5.57
C ASN A 18 -7.51 11.06 -4.47
N SER A 19 -7.53 10.62 -3.21
CA SER A 19 -7.84 11.49 -2.07
C SER A 19 -6.81 12.62 -1.92
N PHE A 20 -5.52 12.33 -2.02
CA PHE A 20 -4.52 13.38 -1.88
C PHE A 20 -4.31 14.20 -3.16
N THR A 21 -4.42 13.59 -4.35
CA THR A 21 -4.34 14.38 -5.60
C THR A 21 -5.51 15.37 -5.68
N HIS A 22 -6.69 15.00 -5.20
CA HIS A 22 -7.81 15.93 -5.04
C HIS A 22 -7.49 17.09 -4.08
N TYR A 23 -6.87 16.83 -2.92
CA TYR A 23 -6.44 17.88 -2.01
C TYR A 23 -5.48 18.88 -2.68
N PHE A 24 -4.44 18.39 -3.36
CA PHE A 24 -3.49 19.25 -4.06
C PHE A 24 -4.17 20.04 -5.18
N PHE A 25 -5.05 19.40 -5.96
CA PHE A 25 -5.81 20.07 -7.00
C PHE A 25 -6.64 21.24 -6.46
N VAL A 26 -7.45 20.99 -5.42
CA VAL A 26 -8.31 22.01 -4.80
C VAL A 26 -7.47 23.15 -4.24
N TRP A 27 -6.39 22.85 -3.51
CA TRP A 27 -5.57 23.89 -2.90
C TRP A 27 -4.79 24.72 -3.92
N THR A 28 -4.23 24.07 -4.95
CA THR A 28 -3.54 24.77 -6.04
C THR A 28 -4.50 25.71 -6.77
N GLN A 29 -5.71 25.23 -7.10
CA GLN A 29 -6.71 26.07 -7.76
C GLN A 29 -7.16 27.23 -6.86
N PHE A 30 -7.45 26.97 -5.59
CA PHE A 30 -7.78 28.01 -4.60
C PHE A 30 -6.68 29.09 -4.53
N SER A 31 -5.42 28.66 -4.48
CA SER A 31 -4.28 29.58 -4.42
C SER A 31 -4.24 30.49 -5.65
N LEU A 32 -4.43 29.91 -6.85
CA LEU A 32 -4.46 30.66 -8.12
C LEU A 32 -5.61 31.67 -8.16
N ASP A 33 -6.81 31.25 -7.80
CA ASP A 33 -8.01 32.08 -7.86
C ASP A 33 -7.98 33.25 -6.87
N HIS A 34 -7.26 33.10 -5.75
CA HIS A 34 -7.27 34.06 -4.66
C HIS A 34 -5.92 34.77 -4.40
N VAL A 35 -4.88 34.58 -5.24
CA VAL A 35 -3.57 35.25 -5.08
C VAL A 35 -3.71 36.74 -4.81
N LYS A 36 -4.45 37.45 -5.67
CA LYS A 36 -4.60 38.91 -5.56
C LYS A 36 -5.39 39.32 -4.32
N ALA A 37 -6.49 38.62 -4.03
CA ALA A 37 -7.32 38.91 -2.87
C ALA A 37 -6.55 38.73 -1.56
N VAL A 38 -5.71 37.69 -1.47
CA VAL A 38 -4.83 37.44 -0.32
C VAL A 38 -3.76 38.52 -0.18
N ALA A 39 -3.13 38.92 -1.29
CA ALA A 39 -2.10 39.96 -1.27
C ALA A 39 -2.66 41.33 -0.85
N ASP A 40 -3.80 41.72 -1.41
CA ASP A 40 -4.44 43.03 -1.19
C ASP A 40 -5.05 43.15 0.23
N ASN A 41 -5.29 42.04 0.93
CA ASN A 41 -5.98 41.99 2.22
C ASN A 41 -5.21 41.17 3.27
N ASN A 42 -3.88 41.19 3.24
CA ASN A 42 -3.04 40.31 4.05
C ASN A 42 -3.27 40.45 5.58
N ASP A 43 -3.69 41.62 6.05
CA ASP A 43 -4.00 41.96 7.44
C ASP A 43 -5.43 41.57 7.86
N LYS A 44 -6.29 41.25 6.89
CA LYS A 44 -7.68 40.88 7.15
C LYS A 44 -7.79 39.42 7.54
N LEU A 45 -8.81 39.14 8.36
CA LEU A 45 -9.16 37.78 8.71
C LEU A 45 -9.92 37.09 7.57
N THR A 46 -9.73 35.78 7.45
CA THR A 46 -10.47 34.91 6.52
C THR A 46 -11.98 35.10 6.59
N SER A 47 -12.56 35.32 7.77
CA SER A 47 -14.01 35.56 7.96
C SER A 47 -14.50 36.88 7.36
N HIS A 48 -13.62 37.86 7.17
CA HIS A 48 -13.95 39.14 6.55
C HIS A 48 -13.94 39.06 5.03
N ILE A 49 -13.07 38.23 4.45
CA ILE A 49 -12.92 38.10 3.00
C ILE A 49 -13.80 36.97 2.45
N PHE A 50 -13.86 35.81 3.11
CA PHE A 50 -14.62 34.63 2.67
C PHE A 50 -15.95 34.47 3.42
N LYS A 51 -16.82 35.48 3.32
CA LYS A 51 -18.07 35.56 4.10
C LYS A 51 -19.06 34.43 3.81
N GLU A 52 -19.06 33.91 2.59
CA GLU A 52 -19.95 32.81 2.15
C GLU A 52 -19.45 31.43 2.60
N ASN A 53 -18.16 31.30 2.90
CA ASN A 53 -17.59 30.05 3.39
C ASN A 53 -17.98 29.86 4.86
N SER A 54 -18.80 28.85 5.14
CA SER A 54 -19.31 28.53 6.49
C SER A 54 -18.21 28.18 7.50
N PHE A 55 -17.02 27.80 7.03
CA PHE A 55 -15.86 27.48 7.87
C PHE A 55 -14.95 28.68 8.13
N SER A 56 -15.11 29.81 7.43
CA SER A 56 -14.23 30.99 7.58
C SER A 56 -14.24 31.54 9.00
N LYS A 57 -15.38 31.45 9.70
CA LYS A 57 -15.50 31.83 11.12
C LYS A 57 -14.79 30.89 12.08
N LYS A 58 -14.67 29.60 11.73
CA LYS A 58 -13.96 28.59 12.53
C LYS A 58 -12.47 28.61 12.26
N HIS A 59 -12.07 28.86 11.02
CA HIS A 59 -10.69 29.03 10.60
C HIS A 59 -10.36 30.53 10.44
N ASN A 60 -10.51 31.29 11.53
CA ASN A 60 -10.48 32.75 11.56
C ASN A 60 -9.06 33.30 11.79
N ILE A 61 -8.21 33.21 10.77
CA ILE A 61 -6.82 33.64 10.80
C ILE A 61 -6.61 34.85 9.87
N GLU A 62 -5.53 35.60 10.08
CA GLU A 62 -5.06 36.60 9.11
C GLU A 62 -4.68 35.93 7.79
N LEU A 63 -5.03 36.53 6.66
CA LEU A 63 -4.70 35.99 5.33
C LEU A 63 -3.20 35.85 5.10
N SER A 64 -2.38 36.69 5.73
CA SER A 64 -0.92 36.56 5.74
C SER A 64 -0.42 35.21 6.30
N LYS A 65 -1.18 34.56 7.20
CA LYS A 65 -0.84 33.28 7.84
C LYS A 65 -1.40 32.07 7.10
N LEU A 66 -2.17 32.28 6.03
CA LEU A 66 -2.88 31.21 5.33
C LEU A 66 -1.92 30.20 4.69
N SER A 67 -0.78 30.67 4.16
CA SER A 67 0.26 29.79 3.60
C SER A 67 0.92 28.90 4.67
N ASP A 68 1.15 29.44 5.87
CA ASP A 68 1.75 28.69 6.97
C ASP A 68 0.80 27.62 7.51
N GLU A 69 -0.48 27.97 7.67
CA GLU A 69 -1.52 27.02 8.09
C GLU A 69 -1.76 25.93 7.04
N HIS A 70 -1.71 26.29 5.75
CA HIS A 70 -1.71 25.30 4.69
C HIS A 70 -0.50 24.37 4.78
N THR A 71 0.70 24.89 5.00
CA THR A 71 1.92 24.08 5.12
C THR A 71 1.81 23.06 6.25
N LYS A 72 1.34 23.48 7.44
CA LYS A 72 1.08 22.59 8.58
C LYS A 72 0.04 21.51 8.26
N THR A 73 -1.04 21.89 7.58
CA THR A 73 -2.11 20.97 7.16
C THR A 73 -1.57 19.94 6.16
N ASN A 74 -0.83 20.41 5.16
CA ASN A 74 -0.19 19.58 4.14
C ASN A 74 0.77 18.57 4.77
N GLU A 75 1.68 19.01 5.65
CA GLU A 75 2.59 18.11 6.36
C GLU A 75 1.85 17.03 7.15
N THR A 76 0.77 17.41 7.84
CA THR A 76 -0.06 16.47 8.62
C THR A 76 -0.71 15.43 7.71
N LEU A 77 -1.31 15.87 6.60
CA LEU A 77 -1.95 15.00 5.62
C LEU A 77 -0.94 14.05 4.98
N LEU A 78 0.20 14.56 4.52
CA LEU A 78 1.24 13.77 3.88
C LEU A 78 1.78 12.67 4.81
N ASN A 79 2.05 13.01 6.08
CA ASN A 79 2.48 12.03 7.09
C ASN A 79 1.40 10.98 7.39
N GLY A 80 0.14 11.41 7.46
CA GLY A 80 -1.02 10.53 7.65
C GLY A 80 -1.16 9.53 6.51
N ILE A 81 -1.16 10.01 5.27
CA ILE A 81 -1.27 9.16 4.07
C ILE A 81 -0.10 8.19 3.97
N PHE A 82 1.14 8.65 4.19
CA PHE A 82 2.30 7.76 4.21
C PHE A 82 2.14 6.61 5.21
N THR A 83 1.64 6.91 6.41
CA THR A 83 1.37 5.92 7.45
C THR A 83 0.25 4.95 7.03
N LEU A 84 -0.83 5.47 6.44
CA LEU A 84 -1.95 4.67 5.95
C LEU A 84 -1.52 3.71 4.84
N ILE A 85 -0.67 4.13 3.90
CA ILE A 85 -0.16 3.26 2.83
C ILE A 85 0.56 2.04 3.44
N TYR A 86 1.44 2.28 4.42
CA TYR A 86 2.17 1.20 5.08
C TYR A 86 1.23 0.27 5.88
N SER A 87 0.26 0.83 6.61
CA SER A 87 -0.74 0.04 7.35
C SER A 87 -1.65 -0.78 6.42
N SER A 88 -2.10 -0.24 5.29
CA SER A 88 -2.84 -0.99 4.27
C SER A 88 -2.01 -2.16 3.73
N PHE A 89 -0.70 -2.00 3.57
CA PHE A 89 0.19 -3.10 3.16
C PHE A 89 0.29 -4.20 4.23
N GLU A 90 0.36 -3.84 5.51
CA GLU A 90 0.36 -4.83 6.59
C GLU A 90 -0.97 -5.58 6.69
N ASN A 91 -2.08 -4.89 6.48
CA ASN A 91 -3.40 -5.51 6.40
C ASN A 91 -3.47 -6.49 5.23
N TYR A 92 -3.00 -6.09 4.04
CA TYR A 92 -2.90 -6.97 2.87
C TYR A 92 -2.17 -8.28 3.20
N LEU A 93 -0.99 -8.20 3.82
CA LEU A 93 -0.21 -9.38 4.20
C LEU A 93 -0.97 -10.29 5.18
N THR A 94 -1.65 -9.69 6.15
CA THR A 94 -2.44 -10.41 7.15
C THR A 94 -3.64 -11.12 6.50
N GLU A 95 -4.33 -10.46 5.58
CA GLU A 95 -5.47 -11.02 4.85
C GLU A 95 -5.06 -12.15 3.90
N VAL A 96 -3.95 -12.00 3.16
CA VAL A 96 -3.41 -13.09 2.33
C VAL A 96 -3.01 -14.28 3.19
N TYR A 97 -2.42 -14.03 4.35
CA TYR A 97 -2.08 -15.08 5.30
C TYR A 97 -3.31 -15.82 5.83
N ALA A 98 -4.38 -15.10 6.18
CA ALA A 98 -5.63 -15.68 6.62
C ALA A 98 -6.24 -16.60 5.53
N VAL A 99 -6.15 -16.20 4.26
CA VAL A 99 -6.52 -17.06 3.13
C VAL A 99 -5.64 -18.30 3.07
N ALA A 100 -4.32 -18.16 3.21
CA ALA A 100 -3.41 -19.30 3.22
C ALA A 100 -3.79 -20.33 4.31
N LYS A 101 -4.07 -19.86 5.53
CA LYS A 101 -4.55 -20.72 6.63
C LYS A 101 -5.89 -21.39 6.35
N LYS A 102 -6.82 -20.68 5.72
CA LYS A 102 -8.12 -21.24 5.32
C LYS A 102 -7.95 -22.40 4.34
N ILE A 103 -6.95 -22.33 3.46
CA ILE A 103 -6.62 -23.40 2.50
C ILE A 103 -5.98 -24.57 3.23
N ASP A 104 -4.96 -24.29 4.06
CA ASP A 104 -4.18 -25.26 4.82
C ASP A 104 -4.16 -24.90 6.32
N ASN A 105 -5.02 -25.58 7.08
CA ASN A 105 -5.16 -25.39 8.53
C ASN A 105 -3.92 -25.84 9.33
N SER A 106 -2.93 -26.49 8.70
CA SER A 106 -1.67 -26.85 9.36
C SER A 106 -0.69 -25.69 9.49
N ILE A 107 -0.95 -24.58 8.78
CA ILE A 107 -0.18 -23.34 8.91
C ILE A 107 -0.45 -22.75 10.32
N PRO A 108 0.61 -22.50 11.13
CA PRO A 108 0.46 -22.04 12.53
C PRO A 108 -0.10 -20.62 12.62
N GLU A 109 -0.31 -20.05 13.81
CA GLU A 109 -0.62 -18.61 13.94
C GLU A 109 0.62 -17.74 13.65
N LEU A 110 0.40 -16.48 13.25
CA LEU A 110 1.51 -15.53 12.95
C LEU A 110 2.46 -15.31 14.13
N ASN A 111 1.96 -15.44 15.36
CA ASN A 111 2.74 -15.23 16.59
C ASN A 111 3.23 -16.55 17.21
N GLU A 112 2.95 -17.69 16.59
CA GLU A 112 3.41 -19.00 17.04
C GLU A 112 4.76 -19.36 16.42
N GLY A 113 5.55 -20.13 17.17
CA GLY A 113 6.87 -20.61 16.75
C GLY A 113 8.01 -19.62 16.98
N LYS A 114 9.24 -20.12 16.84
CA LYS A 114 10.47 -19.32 16.82
C LYS A 114 11.16 -19.55 15.48
N PHE A 115 11.24 -18.51 14.67
CA PHE A 115 11.87 -18.55 13.35
C PHE A 115 13.03 -17.56 13.31
N GLU A 116 14.01 -17.82 12.47
CA GLU A 116 15.06 -16.85 12.17
C GLU A 116 14.50 -15.70 11.35
N ASN A 117 15.04 -14.50 11.57
CA ASN A 117 14.67 -13.26 10.86
C ASN A 117 13.16 -13.00 10.86
N ASP A 118 12.55 -12.91 12.05
CA ASP A 118 11.10 -12.81 12.23
C ASP A 118 10.61 -11.40 12.62
N ASP A 119 11.46 -10.40 12.36
CA ASP A 119 11.33 -9.04 12.91
C ASP A 119 10.35 -8.14 12.13
N ILE A 120 9.90 -8.57 10.95
CA ILE A 120 8.92 -7.85 10.11
C ILE A 120 7.79 -8.78 9.68
N LEU A 121 6.59 -8.22 9.53
CA LEU A 121 5.39 -8.97 9.18
C LEU A 121 5.56 -9.80 7.89
N VAL A 122 6.23 -9.25 6.87
CA VAL A 122 6.47 -10.02 5.63
C VAL A 122 7.29 -11.28 5.89
N LEU A 123 8.34 -11.22 6.72
CA LEU A 123 9.14 -12.40 7.03
C LEU A 123 8.36 -13.38 7.92
N LYS A 124 7.54 -12.86 8.84
CA LYS A 124 6.62 -13.71 9.63
C LYS A 124 5.71 -14.53 8.74
N VAL A 125 5.04 -13.87 7.78
CA VAL A 125 4.16 -14.53 6.81
C VAL A 125 4.93 -15.59 6.04
N LEU A 126 6.07 -15.23 5.44
CA LEU A 126 6.83 -16.15 4.60
C LEU A 126 7.40 -17.35 5.37
N ASN A 127 7.85 -17.14 6.61
CA ASN A 127 8.32 -18.20 7.51
C ASN A 127 7.22 -19.23 7.79
N ARG A 128 6.01 -18.79 8.14
CA ARG A 128 4.89 -19.71 8.43
C ARG A 128 4.40 -20.43 7.18
N LEU A 129 4.52 -19.79 6.01
CA LEU A 129 4.24 -20.40 4.71
C LEU A 129 5.38 -21.29 4.19
N LYS A 130 6.47 -21.45 4.96
CA LYS A 130 7.67 -22.24 4.59
C LYS A 130 8.28 -21.79 3.25
N ILE A 131 8.18 -20.50 2.94
CA ILE A 131 8.77 -19.91 1.74
C ILE A 131 10.23 -19.58 2.04
N ASN A 132 11.16 -20.16 1.27
CA ASN A 132 12.59 -19.86 1.41
C ASN A 132 12.84 -18.36 1.18
N GLN A 133 13.34 -17.67 2.20
CA GLN A 133 13.65 -16.24 2.16
C GLN A 133 14.74 -15.89 1.15
N GLU A 134 15.63 -16.80 0.78
CA GLU A 134 16.63 -16.60 -0.29
C GLU A 134 15.97 -16.34 -1.66
N LYS A 135 14.70 -16.71 -1.82
CA LYS A 135 13.92 -16.40 -3.03
C LYS A 135 13.46 -14.94 -3.06
N LEU A 136 13.53 -14.23 -1.94
CA LEU A 136 13.27 -12.80 -1.89
C LEU A 136 14.49 -12.05 -2.36
N GLU A 137 14.28 -11.18 -3.32
CA GLU A 137 15.30 -10.23 -3.70
C GLU A 137 15.53 -9.25 -2.54
N GLU A 138 16.76 -9.25 -2.02
CA GLU A 138 17.20 -8.49 -0.85
C GLU A 138 16.75 -7.01 -0.89
N LYS A 139 16.68 -6.44 -2.09
CA LYS A 139 16.39 -5.02 -2.34
C LYS A 139 14.93 -4.69 -1.98
N HIS A 140 14.02 -5.66 -2.14
CA HIS A 140 12.64 -5.53 -1.65
C HIS A 140 12.60 -5.47 -0.11
N LEU A 141 13.37 -6.33 0.58
CA LEU A 141 13.42 -6.35 2.05
C LEU A 141 14.07 -5.08 2.63
N LEU A 142 15.17 -4.63 2.03
CA LEU A 142 15.83 -3.37 2.40
C LEU A 142 14.90 -2.17 2.21
N THR A 143 14.10 -2.16 1.13
CA THR A 143 13.09 -1.13 0.90
C THR A 143 12.00 -1.15 1.97
N LEU A 144 11.46 -2.32 2.31
CA LEU A 144 10.46 -2.47 3.38
C LEU A 144 11.01 -2.01 4.73
N ASN A 145 12.27 -2.32 5.04
CA ASN A 145 12.94 -1.84 6.23
C ASN A 145 13.07 -0.32 6.24
N TYR A 146 13.52 0.29 5.14
CA TYR A 146 13.61 1.75 4.99
C TYR A 146 12.25 2.40 5.30
N ILE A 147 11.18 1.96 4.61
CA ILE A 147 9.84 2.54 4.76
C ILE A 147 9.31 2.34 6.19
N ARG A 148 9.46 1.14 6.77
CA ARG A 148 9.07 0.85 8.15
C ARG A 148 9.78 1.76 9.15
N PHE A 149 11.10 1.90 9.03
CA PHE A 149 11.86 2.73 9.95
C PHE A 149 11.53 4.22 9.77
N LYS A 150 11.30 4.67 8.53
CA LYS A 150 10.81 6.02 8.24
C LYS A 150 9.42 6.26 8.85
N ARG A 151 8.49 5.31 8.73
CA ARG A 151 7.16 5.38 9.38
C ARG A 151 7.29 5.53 10.89
N ASN A 152 8.15 4.73 11.52
CA ASN A 152 8.39 4.81 12.97
C ASN A 152 9.02 6.16 13.37
N ARG A 153 9.94 6.69 12.55
CA ARG A 153 10.53 8.02 12.75
C ARG A 153 9.49 9.14 12.70
N LEU A 154 8.55 9.07 11.75
CA LEU A 154 7.50 10.08 11.56
C LEU A 154 6.45 10.07 12.68
N ILE A 155 6.18 8.91 13.28
CA ILE A 155 5.24 8.77 14.40
C ILE A 155 5.90 9.15 15.73
N HIS A 156 7.15 8.73 15.93
CA HIS A 156 7.90 8.99 17.16
C HIS A 156 8.90 10.14 16.97
N LYS A 157 8.39 11.32 16.62
CA LYS A 157 9.20 12.56 16.42
C LYS A 157 9.87 13.10 17.70
N SER A 158 9.84 12.39 18.82
CA SER A 158 10.39 12.84 20.11
C SER A 158 11.91 13.00 20.12
N SER A 159 12.64 12.36 19.20
CA SER A 159 14.10 12.48 19.08
C SER A 159 14.49 13.40 17.92
N SER A 160 15.57 14.18 18.08
CA SER A 160 16.18 14.93 16.97
C SER A 160 16.95 14.01 16.00
N ASN A 161 17.38 12.84 16.46
CA ASN A 161 18.27 11.95 15.70
C ASN A 161 17.51 10.85 14.94
N ILE A 162 17.89 10.62 13.69
CA ILE A 162 17.50 9.44 12.91
C ILE A 162 18.04 8.18 13.60
N SER A 163 17.19 7.14 13.71
CA SER A 163 17.56 5.86 14.33
C SER A 163 18.76 5.22 13.63
N ARG A 164 19.57 4.48 14.39
CA ARG A 164 20.75 3.80 13.85
C ARG A 164 20.37 2.87 12.68
N SER A 165 19.29 2.11 12.80
CA SER A 165 18.84 1.18 11.77
C SER A 165 18.44 1.88 10.47
N LEU A 166 17.73 3.02 10.54
CA LEU A 166 17.39 3.79 9.34
C LEU A 166 18.64 4.37 8.69
N ARG A 167 19.56 4.92 9.50
CA ARG A 167 20.84 5.48 9.02
C ARG A 167 21.71 4.41 8.36
N GLU A 168 21.73 3.20 8.90
CA GLU A 168 22.46 2.08 8.31
C GLU A 168 21.91 1.71 6.93
N VAL A 169 20.59 1.67 6.75
CA VAL A 169 19.99 1.42 5.43
C VAL A 169 20.33 2.56 4.45
N ILE A 170 20.21 3.81 4.88
CA ILE A 170 20.55 5.00 4.07
C ILE A 170 22.00 4.93 3.60
N ASN A 171 22.93 4.73 4.54
CA ASN A 171 24.37 4.80 4.25
C ASN A 171 24.89 3.58 3.48
N LYS A 172 24.39 2.38 3.78
CA LYS A 172 24.93 1.14 3.18
C LYS A 172 24.21 0.73 1.91
N SER A 173 22.92 1.03 1.80
CA SER A 173 22.07 0.51 0.72
C SER A 173 21.37 1.60 -0.08
N GLY A 174 21.45 2.87 0.30
CA GLY A 174 20.71 3.96 -0.35
C GLY A 174 20.96 4.07 -1.85
N ILE A 175 22.22 4.08 -2.28
CA ILE A 175 22.61 4.18 -3.71
C ILE A 175 22.10 2.97 -4.50
N GLU A 176 22.20 1.78 -3.91
CA GLU A 176 21.76 0.55 -4.53
C GLU A 176 20.23 0.51 -4.68
N LEU A 177 19.49 0.94 -3.66
CA LEU A 177 18.03 1.05 -3.70
C LEU A 177 17.56 2.09 -4.72
N ASN A 178 18.24 3.24 -4.82
CA ASN A 178 17.99 4.22 -5.87
C ASN A 178 18.14 3.59 -7.26
N THR A 179 19.25 2.89 -7.49
CA THR A 179 19.53 2.22 -8.78
C THR A 179 18.47 1.17 -9.11
N PHE A 180 18.14 0.32 -8.13
CA PHE A 180 17.16 -0.73 -8.24
C PHE A 180 15.78 -0.18 -8.66
N TRP A 181 15.24 0.78 -7.90
CA TRP A 181 13.91 1.31 -8.17
C TRP A 181 13.86 2.20 -9.41
N ASN A 182 14.95 2.90 -9.76
CA ASN A 182 15.01 3.64 -11.02
C ASN A 182 15.01 2.74 -12.26
N ASN A 183 15.43 1.49 -12.13
CA ASN A 183 15.39 0.51 -13.23
C ASN A 183 14.04 -0.20 -13.35
N ILE A 184 13.29 -0.30 -12.24
CA ILE A 184 12.02 -1.03 -12.18
C ILE A 184 10.81 -0.11 -12.42
N LEU A 185 10.84 1.12 -11.88
CA LEU A 185 9.72 2.03 -11.98
C LEU A 185 9.66 2.69 -13.36
N PRO A 186 8.48 2.71 -14.03
CA PRO A 186 8.35 3.28 -15.37
C PRO A 186 8.78 4.75 -15.50
N LYS A 187 8.62 5.52 -14.42
CA LYS A 187 8.95 6.95 -14.38
C LYS A 187 10.15 7.27 -13.48
N LYS A 188 10.93 6.25 -13.09
CA LYS A 188 11.97 6.35 -12.06
C LYS A 188 11.42 6.88 -10.73
N LEU A 189 12.25 6.96 -9.70
CA LEU A 189 11.93 7.68 -8.47
C LEU A 189 11.85 9.18 -8.76
N GLN A 190 10.83 9.84 -8.24
CA GLN A 190 10.56 11.27 -8.45
C GLN A 190 10.78 12.12 -7.20
N GLY A 191 10.83 11.49 -6.03
CA GLY A 191 10.92 12.16 -4.75
C GLY A 191 11.74 11.41 -3.71
N ILE A 192 11.63 10.07 -3.64
CA ILE A 192 12.47 9.30 -2.73
C ILE A 192 13.90 9.28 -3.28
N ASP A 193 14.82 9.77 -2.47
CA ASP A 193 16.23 9.40 -2.53
C ASP A 193 16.57 8.60 -1.26
N PHE A 194 16.89 7.32 -1.42
CA PHE A 194 17.20 6.42 -0.31
C PHE A 194 18.54 6.73 0.37
N HIS A 195 19.42 7.52 -0.26
CA HIS A 195 20.71 7.95 0.29
C HIS A 195 20.60 9.29 1.05
N GLU A 196 19.50 10.03 0.92
CA GLU A 196 19.32 11.31 1.59
C GLU A 196 18.71 11.18 3.00
N ASN A 197 19.36 11.82 3.98
CA ASN A 197 18.85 11.88 5.36
C ASN A 197 17.62 12.80 5.51
N GLU A 198 17.48 13.82 4.66
CA GLU A 198 16.33 14.73 4.69
C GLU A 198 15.03 13.99 4.37
N ASN A 199 15.11 13.11 3.37
CA ASN A 199 14.07 12.16 3.00
C ASN A 199 13.61 11.28 4.19
N ALA A 200 14.41 11.07 5.24
CA ALA A 200 13.98 10.33 6.44
C ALA A 200 13.02 11.12 7.35
N ASN A 201 13.04 12.45 7.29
CA ASN A 201 12.30 13.33 8.20
C ASN A 201 11.12 14.05 7.53
N GLN A 202 11.09 14.09 6.20
CA GLN A 202 10.09 14.81 5.43
C GLN A 202 9.35 13.88 4.46
N ILE A 203 8.07 14.21 4.23
CA ILE A 203 7.26 13.64 3.17
C ILE A 203 6.88 14.77 2.24
N THR A 204 7.15 14.58 0.95
CA THR A 204 6.68 15.43 -0.14
C THR A 204 5.65 14.67 -0.96
N TYR A 205 4.95 15.38 -1.85
CA TYR A 205 4.04 14.78 -2.82
C TYR A 205 4.70 13.65 -3.63
N ASN A 206 5.89 13.91 -4.17
CA ASN A 206 6.61 12.91 -4.97
C ASN A 206 7.04 11.69 -4.13
N ILE A 207 7.41 11.89 -2.86
CA ILE A 207 7.71 10.78 -1.95
C ILE A 207 6.49 9.88 -1.75
N LEU A 208 5.27 10.43 -1.64
CA LEU A 208 4.05 9.61 -1.56
C LEU A 208 3.81 8.83 -2.86
N ILE A 209 3.96 9.47 -4.02
CA ILE A 209 3.78 8.81 -5.31
C ILE A 209 4.77 7.64 -5.47
N ASP A 210 6.04 7.85 -5.13
CA ASP A 210 7.04 6.79 -5.15
C ASP A 210 6.70 5.68 -4.16
N THR A 211 6.28 6.02 -2.94
CA THR A 211 5.88 5.03 -1.92
C THR A 211 4.71 4.16 -2.41
N LEU A 212 3.69 4.75 -3.02
CA LEU A 212 2.58 4.01 -3.63
C LEU A 212 3.07 3.06 -4.71
N ASN A 213 3.91 3.54 -5.63
CA ASN A 213 4.40 2.74 -6.74
C ASN A 213 5.30 1.59 -6.28
N ILE A 214 6.16 1.84 -5.28
CA ILE A 214 6.95 0.83 -4.61
C ILE A 214 6.03 -0.24 -4.03
N PHE A 215 5.02 0.12 -3.25
CA PHE A 215 4.12 -0.88 -2.66
C PHE A 215 3.29 -1.65 -3.69
N ARG A 216 2.89 -1.04 -4.81
CA ARG A 216 2.27 -1.76 -5.93
C ARG A 216 3.21 -2.84 -6.49
N GLY A 217 4.50 -2.50 -6.65
CA GLY A 217 5.53 -3.43 -7.11
C GLY A 217 5.78 -4.55 -6.10
N ILE A 218 6.09 -4.20 -4.85
CA ILE A 218 6.40 -5.16 -3.78
C ILE A 218 5.21 -6.10 -3.52
N SER A 219 3.98 -5.58 -3.41
CA SER A 219 2.80 -6.42 -3.16
C SER A 219 2.56 -7.41 -4.30
N SER A 220 2.69 -6.98 -5.56
CA SER A 220 2.54 -7.87 -6.72
C SER A 220 3.63 -8.95 -6.76
N TYR A 221 4.86 -8.60 -6.40
CA TYR A 221 5.97 -9.54 -6.29
C TYR A 221 5.73 -10.58 -5.19
N LEU A 222 5.34 -10.13 -3.99
CA LEU A 222 5.04 -11.00 -2.86
C LEU A 222 3.83 -11.89 -3.11
N ASP A 223 2.78 -11.35 -3.73
CA ASP A 223 1.57 -12.12 -4.07
C ASP A 223 1.89 -13.32 -4.96
N ASN A 224 2.75 -13.12 -5.96
CA ASN A 224 3.22 -14.19 -6.84
C ASN A 224 4.01 -15.27 -6.07
N ILE A 225 4.90 -14.84 -5.17
CA ILE A 225 5.68 -15.76 -4.34
C ILE A 225 4.78 -16.57 -3.40
N ILE A 226 3.82 -15.92 -2.75
CA ILE A 226 2.90 -16.54 -1.81
C ILE A 226 1.95 -17.50 -2.53
N LEU A 227 1.37 -17.09 -3.66
CA LEU A 227 0.48 -17.97 -4.44
C LEU A 227 1.15 -19.26 -4.88
N LYS A 228 2.46 -19.22 -5.19
CA LYS A 228 3.22 -20.43 -5.53
C LYS A 228 3.35 -21.43 -4.37
N SER A 229 3.16 -21.00 -3.13
CA SER A 229 3.15 -21.90 -1.97
C SER A 229 1.78 -22.52 -1.72
N PHE A 230 0.72 -22.04 -2.39
CA PHE A 230 -0.63 -22.57 -2.18
C PHE A 230 -0.82 -23.91 -2.91
N ASN A 231 -1.55 -24.81 -2.28
CA ASN A 231 -2.14 -25.96 -2.96
C ASN A 231 -3.23 -25.44 -3.91
N GLN A 232 -2.95 -25.48 -5.22
CA GLN A 232 -3.79 -24.82 -6.23
C GLN A 232 -5.23 -25.37 -6.29
N PRO A 233 -5.47 -26.69 -6.33
CA PRO A 233 -6.83 -27.24 -6.20
C PRO A 233 -7.59 -26.74 -4.97
N GLU A 234 -6.93 -26.72 -3.81
CA GLU A 234 -7.55 -26.28 -2.56
C GLU A 234 -7.85 -24.78 -2.56
N PHE A 235 -6.95 -23.96 -3.12
CA PHE A 235 -7.20 -22.53 -3.29
C PHE A 235 -8.41 -22.28 -4.21
N LEU A 236 -8.48 -23.00 -5.34
CA LEU A 236 -9.63 -22.87 -6.25
C LEU A 236 -10.93 -23.30 -5.58
N ALA A 237 -10.92 -24.40 -4.81
CA ALA A 237 -12.11 -24.92 -4.14
C ALA A 237 -12.57 -24.04 -2.97
N LYS A 238 -11.64 -23.66 -2.08
CA LYS A 238 -11.97 -22.99 -0.81
C LYS A 238 -12.01 -21.48 -0.90
N GLU A 239 -11.38 -20.87 -1.90
CA GLU A 239 -11.38 -19.43 -2.09
C GLU A 239 -12.12 -19.02 -3.36
N VAL A 240 -11.60 -19.39 -4.53
CA VAL A 240 -12.10 -18.87 -5.82
C VAL A 240 -13.53 -19.31 -6.11
N PHE A 241 -13.86 -20.57 -5.86
CA PHE A 241 -15.19 -21.13 -6.11
C PHE A 241 -16.24 -20.61 -5.14
N ILE A 242 -15.87 -20.44 -3.87
CA ILE A 242 -16.75 -19.82 -2.86
C ILE A 242 -17.05 -18.38 -3.26
N GLU A 243 -16.05 -17.62 -3.66
CA GLU A 243 -16.23 -16.23 -4.09
C GLU A 243 -17.10 -16.13 -5.34
N PHE A 244 -16.85 -16.99 -6.33
CA PHE A 244 -17.68 -17.07 -7.53
C PHE A 244 -19.15 -17.32 -7.20
N LYS A 245 -19.43 -18.24 -6.27
CA LYS A 245 -20.80 -18.49 -5.79
C LYS A 245 -21.39 -17.27 -5.11
N ASN A 246 -20.64 -16.61 -4.23
CA ASN A 246 -21.10 -15.46 -3.47
C ASN A 246 -21.46 -14.27 -4.38
N ILE A 247 -20.57 -13.89 -5.29
CA ILE A 247 -20.78 -12.75 -6.21
C ILE A 247 -22.02 -12.96 -7.09
N ASN A 248 -22.26 -14.19 -7.52
CA ASN A 248 -23.37 -14.52 -8.41
C ASN A 248 -24.64 -14.97 -7.67
N GLY A 249 -24.64 -15.00 -6.33
CA GLY A 249 -25.77 -15.46 -5.52
C GLY A 249 -26.12 -16.93 -5.71
N PHE A 250 -25.19 -17.77 -6.15
CA PHE A 250 -25.46 -19.18 -6.40
C PHE A 250 -25.35 -20.02 -5.13
N LYS A 251 -26.47 -20.58 -4.66
CA LYS A 251 -26.48 -21.51 -3.52
C LYS A 251 -25.99 -22.92 -3.90
N ASN A 252 -26.49 -23.47 -5.01
CA ASN A 252 -26.23 -24.86 -5.44
C ASN A 252 -25.54 -24.93 -6.81
N PHE A 253 -24.48 -24.16 -7.02
CA PHE A 253 -23.69 -24.26 -8.27
C PHE A 253 -22.85 -25.54 -8.29
N SER A 254 -22.99 -26.33 -9.36
CA SER A 254 -22.19 -27.53 -9.63
C SER A 254 -21.29 -27.32 -10.84
N LEU A 255 -20.05 -27.80 -10.73
CA LEU A 255 -19.05 -27.81 -11.81
C LEU A 255 -19.16 -29.04 -12.73
N THR A 256 -20.11 -29.95 -12.47
CA THR A 256 -20.35 -31.14 -13.31
C THR A 256 -20.96 -30.80 -14.67
N ASP A 257 -21.59 -29.63 -14.80
CA ASP A 257 -22.14 -29.13 -16.07
C ASP A 257 -21.08 -28.32 -16.84
N GLU A 258 -20.85 -28.65 -18.10
CA GLU A 258 -19.85 -28.01 -18.95
C GLU A 258 -20.06 -26.51 -19.13
N ARG A 259 -21.31 -26.04 -19.19
CA ARG A 259 -21.61 -24.60 -19.31
C ARG A 259 -21.25 -23.87 -18.02
N ASN A 260 -21.53 -24.47 -16.87
CA ASN A 260 -21.16 -23.95 -15.56
C ASN A 260 -19.65 -23.94 -15.34
N LYS A 261 -18.95 -25.01 -15.75
CA LYS A 261 -17.49 -25.09 -15.76
C LYS A 261 -16.88 -23.96 -16.57
N ARG A 262 -17.39 -23.68 -17.77
CA ARG A 262 -16.93 -22.55 -18.62
C ARG A 262 -17.15 -21.19 -17.96
N LYS A 263 -18.27 -20.97 -17.27
CA LYS A 263 -18.53 -19.71 -16.54
C LYS A 263 -17.52 -19.51 -15.42
N PHE A 264 -17.26 -20.56 -14.64
CA PHE A 264 -16.28 -20.50 -13.56
C PHE A 264 -14.85 -20.30 -14.10
N LEU A 265 -14.47 -20.97 -15.19
CA LEU A 265 -13.20 -20.74 -15.90
C LEU A 265 -13.03 -19.28 -16.35
N GLY A 266 -14.08 -18.71 -16.94
CA GLY A 266 -14.09 -17.30 -17.33
C GLY A 266 -13.85 -16.38 -16.12
N PHE A 267 -14.46 -16.69 -14.98
CA PHE A 267 -14.26 -15.96 -13.73
C PHE A 267 -12.82 -16.10 -13.19
N CYS A 268 -12.25 -17.32 -13.14
CA CYS A 268 -10.86 -17.54 -12.73
C CYS A 268 -9.88 -16.71 -13.57
N LYS A 269 -10.10 -16.66 -14.89
CA LYS A 269 -9.26 -15.88 -15.79
C LYS A 269 -9.44 -14.37 -15.59
N ALA A 270 -10.67 -13.90 -15.48
CA ALA A 270 -10.97 -12.47 -15.37
C ALA A 270 -10.54 -11.88 -14.01
N GLU A 271 -10.89 -12.54 -12.91
CA GLU A 271 -10.70 -12.00 -11.56
C GLU A 271 -9.34 -12.37 -10.95
N TYR A 272 -8.83 -13.57 -11.27
CA TYR A 272 -7.60 -14.09 -10.68
C TYR A 272 -6.47 -14.20 -11.71
N GLY A 273 -6.69 -13.97 -13.00
CA GLY A 273 -5.65 -14.11 -14.02
C GLY A 273 -5.06 -15.53 -14.04
N PHE A 274 -5.91 -16.54 -13.86
CA PHE A 274 -5.52 -17.94 -13.78
C PHE A 274 -6.31 -18.80 -14.77
N GLU A 275 -5.59 -19.64 -15.52
CA GLU A 275 -6.16 -20.62 -16.44
C GLU A 275 -6.07 -21.99 -15.78
N ALA A 276 -7.17 -22.42 -15.15
CA ALA A 276 -7.23 -23.69 -14.44
C ALA A 276 -7.13 -24.87 -15.43
N THR A 277 -6.33 -25.87 -15.07
CA THR A 277 -6.12 -27.08 -15.86
C THR A 277 -7.22 -28.11 -15.56
N GLU A 278 -7.36 -29.13 -16.41
CA GLU A 278 -8.28 -30.23 -16.16
C GLU A 278 -7.94 -30.98 -14.86
N TYR A 279 -6.65 -31.07 -14.53
CA TYR A 279 -6.18 -31.65 -13.27
C TYR A 279 -6.69 -30.88 -12.05
N ASP A 280 -6.64 -29.54 -12.11
CA ASP A 280 -7.14 -28.69 -11.02
C ASP A 280 -8.64 -28.95 -10.78
N PHE A 281 -9.42 -29.08 -11.84
CA PHE A 281 -10.85 -29.40 -11.74
C PHE A 281 -11.14 -30.78 -11.17
N GLN A 282 -10.42 -31.80 -11.62
CA GLN A 282 -10.60 -33.17 -11.13
C GLN A 282 -10.35 -33.29 -9.62
N LYS A 283 -9.56 -32.37 -9.05
CA LYS A 283 -9.30 -32.29 -7.61
C LYS A 283 -10.29 -31.42 -6.84
N MET A 284 -11.13 -30.63 -7.53
CA MET A 284 -12.16 -29.79 -6.93
C MET A 284 -13.54 -30.46 -6.83
N VAL A 285 -13.83 -31.42 -7.71
CA VAL A 285 -15.08 -32.19 -7.79
C VAL A 285 -14.94 -33.47 -6.98
#